data_AF-A0A1Q6X2W2-F1
#
_entry.id   AF-A0A1Q6X2W2-F1
#
_cell.length_a   1.000
_cell.length_b   1.000
_cell.length_c   1.000
_cell.angle_alpha   90.00
_cell.angle_beta   90.00
_cell.angle_gamma   90.00
#
_symmetry.space_group_name_H-M   'P 1'
#
loop_
_entity.id
_entity.type
_entity.pdbx_description
1 polymer ?
#
loop_
_entity_poly.entity_id
_entity_poly.type
_entity_poly.pdbx_seq_one_letter_code
_entity_poly.pdbx_strand_id
1 'polypeptide(L)'
;MKKRSLALVVSLAMSACTSRQPPASPVELKHFSLDSLEGVRATTGVSFDPQTSSDGRGSLRIDASQPLTVPLFEVSDLSIENAALIYQASLQSQNLDGKAYLEMWLRFPGKGEFFSRGLDRPITGTMSWMSSGEGAGVDR
;
A
#
# COMPACT_ATOMS: atom_id res chain seq x y z
N MET A 1 51.24 -37.22 45.16
CA MET A 1 49.86 -37.75 45.33
C MET A 1 48.88 -36.70 44.83
N LYS A 2 48.00 -37.07 43.89
CA LYS A 2 46.96 -36.23 43.28
C LYS A 2 45.89 -35.82 44.31
N LYS A 3 45.49 -34.54 44.35
CA LYS A 3 44.10 -34.14 44.62
C LYS A 3 43.77 -32.88 43.81
N ARG A 4 42.84 -33.07 42.87
CA ARG A 4 42.21 -32.04 42.03
C ARG A 4 41.18 -31.29 42.88
N SER A 5 41.04 -29.98 42.71
CA SER A 5 39.79 -29.30 43.06
C SER A 5 39.44 -28.30 41.97
N LEU A 6 38.19 -28.44 41.56
CA LEU A 6 37.59 -28.04 40.30
C LEU A 6 37.19 -26.56 40.38
N ALA A 7 37.59 -25.76 39.41
CA ALA A 7 37.08 -24.41 39.24
C ALA A 7 35.61 -24.45 38.78
N LEU A 8 34.73 -23.75 39.48
CA LEU A 8 33.36 -23.48 39.03
C LEU A 8 33.33 -22.08 38.40
N VAL A 9 33.62 -21.99 37.10
CA VAL A 9 33.38 -20.78 36.33
C VAL A 9 31.92 -20.81 35.89
N VAL A 10 31.07 -20.03 36.55
CA VAL A 10 29.69 -19.79 36.13
C VAL A 10 29.72 -18.78 34.98
N SER A 11 29.78 -19.28 33.75
CA SER A 11 29.63 -18.47 32.53
C SER A 11 28.14 -18.23 32.27
N LEU A 12 27.65 -17.07 32.72
CA LEU A 12 26.31 -16.56 32.39
C LEU A 12 26.31 -16.02 30.95
N ALA A 13 26.25 -16.92 29.97
CA ALA A 13 26.07 -16.55 28.58
C ALA A 13 24.61 -16.08 28.36
N MET A 14 24.38 -14.78 28.50
CA MET A 14 23.16 -14.12 28.02
C MET A 14 23.15 -14.18 26.49
N SER A 15 22.75 -15.32 25.93
CA SER A 15 22.41 -15.44 24.51
C SER A 15 21.14 -14.63 24.26
N ALA A 16 21.30 -13.31 24.09
CA ALA A 16 20.28 -12.42 23.57
C ALA A 16 20.10 -12.68 22.08
N CYS A 17 19.59 -13.87 21.74
CA CYS A 17 19.00 -14.11 20.44
C CYS A 17 17.68 -13.32 20.42
N THR A 18 17.76 -12.03 20.06
CA THR A 18 16.60 -11.30 19.55
C THR A 18 16.09 -12.09 18.36
N SER A 19 15.04 -12.86 18.57
CA SER A 19 14.25 -13.47 17.51
C SER A 19 13.68 -12.33 16.68
N ARG A 20 14.36 -11.99 15.59
CA ARG A 20 13.86 -11.05 14.59
C ARG A 20 12.66 -11.73 13.94
N GLN A 21 11.47 -11.49 14.51
CA GLN A 21 10.23 -12.03 13.99
C GLN A 21 10.11 -11.56 12.54
N PRO A 22 9.91 -12.46 11.56
CA PRO A 22 9.73 -12.04 10.18
C PRO A 22 8.56 -11.03 10.14
N PRO A 23 8.65 -10.00 9.28
CA PRO A 23 7.57 -9.03 9.15
C PRO A 23 6.27 -9.80 8.89
N ALA A 24 5.25 -9.50 9.67
CA ALA A 24 3.95 -10.13 9.52
C ALA A 24 3.46 -9.93 8.07
N SER A 25 2.85 -10.97 7.50
CA SER A 25 2.20 -10.86 6.19
C SER A 25 1.13 -9.76 6.26
N PRO A 26 0.98 -8.92 5.22
CA PRO A 26 -0.06 -7.90 5.20
C PRO A 26 -1.44 -8.51 5.45
N VAL A 27 -2.24 -7.83 6.26
CA VAL A 27 -3.66 -8.17 6.48
C VAL A 27 -4.49 -7.27 5.56
N GLU A 28 -5.38 -7.86 4.77
CA GLU A 28 -6.29 -7.07 3.93
C GLU A 28 -7.34 -6.40 4.82
N LEU A 29 -7.36 -5.06 4.80
CA LEU A 29 -8.31 -4.26 5.57
C LEU A 29 -9.61 -4.02 4.78
N LYS A 30 -9.47 -3.81 3.47
CA LYS A 30 -10.57 -3.49 2.57
C LYS A 30 -10.21 -3.87 1.15
N HIS A 31 -11.20 -4.43 0.44
CA HIS A 31 -11.13 -4.70 -0.99
C HIS A 31 -12.17 -3.84 -1.72
N PHE A 32 -11.79 -3.25 -2.85
CA PHE A 32 -12.66 -2.44 -3.70
C PHE A 32 -12.69 -3.04 -5.10
N SER A 33 -13.80 -3.68 -5.46
CA SER A 33 -14.01 -4.15 -6.83
C SER A 33 -14.20 -2.95 -7.76
N LEU A 34 -13.61 -3.01 -8.95
CA LEU A 34 -13.80 -2.05 -10.04
C LEU A 34 -14.65 -2.65 -11.17
N ASP A 35 -15.58 -3.53 -10.82
CA ASP A 35 -16.57 -4.14 -11.71
C ASP A 35 -17.85 -3.29 -11.88
N SER A 36 -17.87 -2.12 -11.23
CA SER A 36 -18.85 -1.05 -11.40
C SER A 36 -18.27 0.28 -10.88
N LEU A 37 -19.07 1.36 -10.91
CA LEU A 37 -18.72 2.63 -10.27
C LEU A 37 -19.17 2.72 -8.80
N GLU A 38 -19.68 1.63 -8.22
CA GLU A 38 -20.12 1.62 -6.83
C GLU A 38 -18.96 1.97 -5.88
N GLY A 39 -19.21 2.91 -4.96
CA GLY A 39 -18.22 3.38 -3.99
C GLY A 39 -17.14 4.32 -4.55
N VAL A 40 -16.98 4.42 -5.87
CA VAL A 40 -16.05 5.38 -6.50
C VAL A 40 -16.53 6.80 -6.20
N ARG A 41 -15.63 7.64 -5.68
CA ARG A 41 -15.96 9.00 -5.22
C ARG A 41 -15.87 10.05 -6.32
N ALA A 42 -15.20 9.74 -7.42
CA ALA A 42 -15.04 10.65 -8.55
C ALA A 42 -16.39 10.96 -9.21
N THR A 43 -16.63 12.24 -9.46
CA THR A 43 -17.88 12.74 -10.06
C THR A 43 -17.77 13.00 -11.56
N THR A 44 -16.55 13.09 -12.10
CA THR A 44 -16.27 13.43 -13.50
C THR A 44 -15.03 12.70 -14.00
N GLY A 45 -14.94 12.51 -15.33
CA GLY A 45 -13.74 11.95 -15.97
C GLY A 45 -13.52 10.46 -15.73
N VAL A 46 -14.54 9.77 -15.19
CA VAL A 46 -14.51 8.33 -14.92
C VAL A 46 -15.66 7.61 -15.59
N SER A 47 -15.40 6.38 -16.04
CA SER A 47 -16.42 5.48 -16.55
C SER A 47 -16.05 4.03 -16.22
N PHE A 48 -17.03 3.14 -16.23
CA PHE A 48 -16.79 1.71 -16.15
C PHE A 48 -16.49 1.15 -17.54
N ASP A 49 -15.39 0.41 -17.69
CA ASP A 49 -15.03 -0.31 -18.91
C ASP A 49 -15.13 -1.83 -18.66
N PRO A 50 -16.12 -2.53 -19.22
CA PRO A 50 -16.27 -3.97 -19.05
C PRO A 50 -15.31 -4.81 -19.90
N GLN A 51 -14.62 -4.22 -20.88
CA GLN A 51 -13.79 -4.94 -21.85
C GLN A 51 -12.32 -4.94 -21.43
N THR A 52 -11.85 -3.82 -20.90
CA THR A 52 -10.48 -3.68 -20.39
C THR A 52 -10.44 -4.11 -18.94
N SER A 53 -9.69 -5.17 -18.62
CA SER A 53 -9.64 -5.69 -17.25
C SER A 53 -8.35 -6.42 -16.94
N SER A 54 -7.91 -6.33 -15.69
CA SER A 54 -6.81 -7.14 -15.13
C SER A 54 -7.30 -8.43 -14.47
N ASP A 55 -8.57 -8.49 -14.05
CA ASP A 55 -9.16 -9.61 -13.30
C ASP A 55 -10.36 -10.27 -14.00
N GLY A 56 -10.72 -9.77 -15.19
CA GLY A 56 -11.81 -10.28 -16.01
C GLY A 56 -13.19 -9.71 -15.69
N ARG A 57 -13.31 -8.75 -14.76
CA ARG A 57 -14.60 -8.15 -14.37
C ARG A 57 -14.80 -6.70 -14.82
N GLY A 58 -13.87 -6.18 -15.61
CA GLY A 58 -13.84 -4.80 -16.08
C GLY A 58 -12.79 -3.95 -15.36
N SER A 59 -12.89 -2.63 -15.51
CA SER A 59 -12.02 -1.66 -14.85
C SER A 59 -12.68 -0.28 -14.73
N LEU A 60 -12.10 0.56 -13.87
CA LEU A 60 -12.36 2.00 -13.87
C LEU A 60 -11.49 2.66 -14.93
N ARG A 61 -12.13 3.22 -15.96
CA ARG A 61 -11.46 4.02 -16.98
C ARG A 61 -11.47 5.49 -16.58
N ILE A 62 -10.31 6.14 -16.73
CA ILE A 62 -10.13 7.57 -16.52
C ILE A 62 -9.69 8.19 -17.85
N ASP A 63 -10.47 9.14 -18.36
CA ASP A 63 -10.11 9.92 -19.55
C ASP A 63 -9.61 11.31 -19.11
N ALA A 64 -8.30 11.54 -19.23
CA ALA A 64 -7.65 12.77 -18.78
C ALA A 64 -7.24 13.64 -19.99
N SER A 65 -8.10 14.57 -20.40
CA SER A 65 -7.79 15.59 -21.41
C SER A 65 -7.03 16.79 -20.84
N GLN A 66 -7.02 16.93 -19.51
CA GLN A 66 -6.31 17.96 -18.75
C GLN A 66 -5.82 17.35 -17.42
N PRO A 67 -4.85 17.98 -16.72
CA PRO A 67 -4.46 17.55 -15.38
C PRO A 67 -5.66 17.50 -14.44
N LEU A 68 -5.88 16.37 -13.77
CA LEU A 68 -7.00 16.17 -12.86
C LEU A 68 -6.66 15.20 -11.73
N THR A 69 -7.38 15.32 -10.62
CA THR A 69 -7.31 14.39 -9.48
C THR A 69 -8.60 13.58 -9.42
N VAL A 70 -8.49 12.25 -9.42
CA VAL A 70 -9.63 11.32 -9.32
C VAL A 70 -9.70 10.77 -7.89
N PRO A 71 -10.63 11.21 -7.04
CA PRO A 71 -10.84 10.58 -5.74
C PRO A 71 -11.46 9.19 -5.96
N LEU A 72 -10.72 8.14 -5.61
CA LEU A 72 -11.17 6.76 -5.82
C LEU A 72 -12.09 6.30 -4.68
N PHE A 73 -11.53 6.11 -3.49
CA PHE A 73 -12.25 5.59 -2.33
C PHE A 73 -11.87 6.36 -1.07
N GLU A 74 -12.77 6.32 -0.09
CA GLU A 74 -12.54 6.85 1.25
C GLU A 74 -12.79 5.72 2.25
N VAL A 75 -11.87 5.57 3.20
CA VAL A 75 -11.99 4.59 4.29
C VAL A 75 -11.97 5.35 5.60
N SER A 76 -13.10 5.32 6.31
CA SER A 76 -13.22 5.86 7.66
C SER A 76 -13.11 4.74 8.70
N ASP A 77 -12.97 5.14 9.96
CA ASP A 77 -13.15 4.26 11.13
C ASP A 77 -12.18 3.06 11.19
N LEU A 78 -10.96 3.24 10.65
CA LEU A 78 -9.87 2.28 10.80
C LEU A 78 -9.28 2.37 12.21
N SER A 79 -9.53 1.37 13.04
CA SER A 79 -8.91 1.23 14.37
C SER A 79 -7.52 0.57 14.25
N ILE A 80 -6.52 1.33 13.79
CA ILE A 80 -5.18 0.83 13.49
C ILE A 80 -4.12 1.64 14.24
N GLU A 81 -3.20 0.94 14.90
CA GLU A 81 -2.06 1.51 15.60
C GLU A 81 -0.79 0.71 15.29
N ASN A 82 0.37 1.38 15.23
CA ASN A 82 1.68 0.74 15.06
C ASN A 82 1.77 -0.16 13.80
N ALA A 83 1.24 0.32 12.68
CA ALA A 83 1.18 -0.44 11.43
C ALA A 83 1.65 0.39 10.24
N ALA A 84 2.12 -0.31 9.21
CA ALA A 84 2.26 0.27 7.88
C ALA A 84 0.97 -0.01 7.09
N LEU A 85 0.33 1.04 6.60
CA LEU A 85 -0.80 0.91 5.67
C LEU A 85 -0.26 0.81 4.27
N ILE A 86 -0.73 -0.18 3.51
CA ILE A 86 -0.33 -0.40 2.11
C ILE A 86 -1.60 -0.38 1.26
N TYR A 87 -1.58 0.38 0.18
CA TYR A 87 -2.61 0.31 -0.86
C TYR A 87 -2.02 -0.36 -2.10
N GLN A 88 -2.85 -1.14 -2.80
CA GLN A 88 -2.45 -1.84 -4.02
C GLN A 88 -3.51 -1.68 -5.11
N ALA A 89 -3.08 -1.58 -6.36
CA ALA A 89 -3.96 -1.61 -7.53
C ALA A 89 -3.23 -2.14 -8.77
N SER A 90 -3.98 -2.71 -9.70
CA SER A 90 -3.51 -2.98 -11.06
C SER A 90 -3.81 -1.76 -11.95
N LEU A 91 -2.79 -1.29 -12.66
CA LEU A 91 -2.83 -0.04 -13.42
C LEU A 91 -2.38 -0.29 -14.86
N GLN A 92 -3.03 0.38 -15.81
CA GLN A 92 -2.69 0.42 -17.23
C GLN A 92 -2.84 1.86 -17.72
N SER A 93 -2.13 2.24 -18.77
CA SER A 93 -2.34 3.50 -19.46
C SER A 93 -2.25 3.33 -20.97
N GLN A 94 -2.96 4.19 -21.69
CA GLN A 94 -2.87 4.30 -23.14
C GLN A 94 -2.67 5.77 -23.50
N ASN A 95 -1.56 6.06 -24.17
CA ASN A 95 -1.22 7.39 -24.71
C ASN A 95 -1.34 8.52 -23.68
N LEU A 96 -1.00 8.25 -22.41
CA LEU A 96 -1.04 9.25 -21.35
C LEU A 96 0.07 10.28 -21.56
N ASP A 97 -0.31 11.50 -21.95
CA ASP A 97 0.61 12.63 -22.03
C ASP A 97 0.80 13.24 -20.63
N GLY A 98 2.03 13.20 -20.12
CA GLY A 98 2.37 13.57 -18.74
C GLY A 98 2.53 12.36 -17.81
N LYS A 99 2.27 12.58 -16.51
CA LYS A 99 2.47 11.60 -15.45
C LYS A 99 1.24 11.53 -14.55
N ALA A 100 0.84 10.31 -14.20
CA ALA A 100 -0.15 10.07 -13.16
C ALA A 100 0.45 9.24 -12.01
N TYR A 101 -0.10 9.40 -10.83
CA TYR A 101 0.36 8.75 -9.61
C TYR A 101 -0.84 8.16 -8.87
N LEU A 102 -0.71 6.93 -8.39
CA LEU A 102 -1.65 6.38 -7.42
C LEU A 102 -1.26 6.90 -6.04
N GLU A 103 -2.23 7.41 -5.30
CA GLU A 103 -2.01 8.12 -4.04
C GLU A 103 -2.89 7.57 -2.93
N MET A 104 -2.37 7.59 -1.71
CA MET A 104 -3.14 7.42 -0.49
C MET A 104 -2.94 8.63 0.40
N TRP A 105 -4.04 9.22 0.84
CA TRP A 105 -4.05 10.32 1.79
C TRP A 105 -4.61 9.81 3.11
N LEU A 106 -3.90 10.07 4.20
CA LEU A 106 -4.24 9.62 5.54
C LEU A 106 -4.43 10.84 6.43
N ARG A 107 -5.52 10.86 7.19
CA ARG A 107 -5.77 11.88 8.21
C ARG A 107 -5.94 11.18 9.55
N PHE A 108 -5.07 11.51 10.50
CA PHE A 108 -5.15 11.00 11.87
C PHE A 108 -5.58 12.12 12.81
N PRO A 109 -6.68 11.95 13.57
CA PRO A 109 -7.09 12.93 14.57
C PRO A 109 -5.94 13.26 15.52
N GLY A 110 -5.59 14.55 15.61
CA GLY A 110 -4.51 15.03 16.48
C GLY A 110 -3.08 14.83 15.97
N LYS A 111 -2.83 14.08 14.89
CA LYS A 111 -1.47 13.88 14.32
C LYS A 111 -1.25 14.54 12.96
N GLY A 112 -2.32 14.98 12.30
CA GLY A 112 -2.26 15.70 11.03
C GLY A 112 -2.54 14.82 9.81
N GLU A 113 -2.06 15.28 8.66
CA GLU A 113 -2.24 14.65 7.36
C GLU A 113 -0.92 14.09 6.83
N PHE A 114 -1.00 12.87 6.30
CA PHE A 114 0.11 12.15 5.68
C PHE A 114 -0.34 11.72 4.30
N PHE A 115 0.61 11.56 3.39
CA PHE A 115 0.30 10.99 2.08
C PHE A 115 1.41 10.05 1.65
N SER A 116 1.01 9.10 0.82
CA SER A 116 1.90 8.19 0.13
C SER A 116 1.64 8.30 -1.37
N ARG A 117 2.73 8.44 -2.12
CA ARG A 117 2.74 8.64 -3.57
C ARG A 117 4.01 8.00 -4.12
N GLY A 118 3.86 7.04 -5.03
CA GLY A 118 4.98 6.40 -5.73
C GLY A 118 5.64 7.34 -6.75
N LEU A 119 6.31 8.40 -6.28
CA LEU A 119 6.91 9.44 -7.13
C LEU A 119 7.99 8.90 -8.07
N ASP A 120 8.62 7.80 -7.70
CA ASP A 120 9.65 7.08 -8.45
C ASP A 120 9.07 6.15 -9.55
N ARG A 121 7.77 5.86 -9.50
CA ARG A 121 7.08 4.95 -10.43
C ARG A 121 5.82 5.59 -11.05
N PRO A 122 5.95 6.71 -11.79
CA PRO A 122 4.83 7.33 -12.47
C PRO A 122 4.22 6.42 -13.54
N ILE A 123 2.91 6.53 -13.73
CA ILE A 123 2.21 6.02 -14.91
C ILE A 123 2.38 7.07 -16.01
N THR A 124 2.81 6.65 -17.21
CA THR A 124 3.06 7.58 -18.33
C THR A 124 2.99 6.85 -19.67
N GLY A 125 2.64 7.55 -20.75
CA GLY A 125 2.59 6.99 -22.09
C GLY A 125 1.60 5.83 -22.21
N THR A 126 2.02 4.76 -22.91
CA THR A 126 1.26 3.51 -23.02
C THR A 126 1.99 2.43 -22.24
N MET A 127 1.33 1.87 -21.23
CA MET A 127 1.89 0.84 -20.36
C MET A 127 0.92 -0.32 -20.26
N SER A 128 1.44 -1.55 -20.29
CA SER A 128 0.66 -2.75 -19.96
C SER A 128 0.31 -2.80 -18.47
N TRP A 129 -0.61 -3.70 -18.11
CA TRP A 129 -1.00 -3.93 -16.72
C TRP A 129 0.22 -4.13 -15.81
N MET A 130 0.23 -3.38 -14.72
CA MET A 130 1.24 -3.45 -13.68
C MET A 130 0.59 -3.38 -12.30
N SER A 131 1.03 -4.24 -11.39
CA SER A 131 0.66 -4.13 -9.98
C SER A 131 1.51 -3.08 -9.30
N SER A 132 0.86 -2.08 -8.72
CA SER A 132 1.48 -1.07 -7.88
C SER A 132 1.04 -1.25 -6.44
N GLY A 133 1.98 -1.10 -5.51
CA GLY A 133 1.75 -1.21 -4.08
C GLY A 133 2.66 -0.27 -3.32
N GLU A 134 2.10 0.64 -2.54
CA GLU A 134 2.85 1.67 -1.82
C GLU A 134 2.33 1.81 -0.39
N GLY A 135 3.22 2.15 0.55
CA GLY A 135 2.93 2.19 1.98
C GLY A 135 3.03 3.56 2.63
N ALA A 136 2.37 3.74 3.76
CA ALA A 136 2.58 4.83 4.71
C ALA A 136 2.70 4.26 6.12
N GLY A 137 3.72 4.67 6.86
CA GLY A 137 3.88 4.30 8.27
C GLY A 137 2.92 5.07 9.17
N VAL A 138 2.29 4.39 10.12
CA VAL A 138 1.49 5.00 11.19
C VAL A 138 2.27 4.86 12.49
N ASP A 139 3.09 5.86 12.79
CA ASP A 139 3.87 5.91 14.04
C ASP A 139 3.03 6.47 15.21
N ARG A 140 3.46 6.15 16.43
CA ARG A 140 2.81 6.54 17.70
C ARG A 140 2.76 8.05 17.89
#